data_AF-A0A2V6HLC8-F1
#
_entry.id   AF-A0A2V6HLC8-F1
#
_cell.length_a   1.000
_cell.length_b   1.000
_cell.length_c   1.000
_cell.angle_alpha   90.00
_cell.angle_beta   90.00
_cell.angle_gamma   90.00
#
_symmetry.space_group_name_H-M   'P 1'
#
loop_
_entity.id
_entity.type
_entity.pdbx_description
1 polymer ?
#
loop_
_entity_poly.entity_id
_entity_poly.type
_entity_poly.pdbx_seq_one_letter_code
_entity_poly.pdbx_strand_id
1 'polypeptide(L)'
;MIVYLSHWFIEEDRAKATSNFMAAIPVSLVIGSPVAGWIPSHNWFAIEGWRWLFLLEGVPAVLLGVVAFFFLTDQPGQARWLTAEQRQWISPKLEQEKPLSRQSITIGQAFRSRTVLLLATAAFVQYFIGYSVIFWLPTILKNQSGFSDPQVGLFGAMPYVVALFAMLFNGWHSDKAGERRWHAAAPLLIAATGLLCLISLPSSNVMTVLLLSMICMAMAFLPVFWAIPTEILRDSNAAVAVGTINALASLAGFAGPYAFGYLRVETGSFVAGFAVLMFSSLAGGVLMLLTPAAQSRGLKSVTSS
;
A
#
# COMPACT_ATOMS: atom_id res chain seq x y z
N MET A 1 -7.17 9.45 -6.27
CA MET A 1 -5.82 9.96 -5.96
C MET A 1 -4.84 9.72 -7.10
N ILE A 2 -4.64 8.48 -7.58
CA ILE A 2 -3.84 8.20 -8.80
C ILE A 2 -4.31 9.05 -10.00
N VAL A 3 -5.64 9.14 -10.20
CA VAL A 3 -6.25 10.03 -11.21
C VAL A 3 -5.95 11.51 -10.93
N TYR A 4 -5.93 11.95 -9.68
CA TYR A 4 -5.59 13.35 -9.36
C TYR A 4 -4.13 13.64 -9.71
N LEU A 5 -3.20 12.73 -9.36
CA LEU A 5 -1.79 12.87 -9.73
C LEU A 5 -1.57 12.91 -11.25
N SER A 6 -2.37 12.18 -12.05
CA SER A 6 -2.27 12.25 -13.51
C SER A 6 -2.73 13.59 -14.11
N HIS A 7 -3.53 14.39 -13.39
CA HIS A 7 -3.90 15.74 -13.82
C HIS A 7 -2.86 16.80 -13.45
N TRP A 8 -1.89 16.45 -12.59
CA TRP A 8 -0.97 17.40 -11.96
C TRP A 8 0.50 17.12 -12.28
N PHE A 9 0.86 15.88 -12.63
CA PHE A 9 2.22 15.46 -12.90
C PHE A 9 2.35 14.85 -14.30
N ILE A 10 3.34 15.36 -15.04
CA ILE A 10 3.83 14.78 -16.30
C ILE A 10 4.34 13.36 -16.08
N GLU A 11 4.35 12.53 -17.12
CA GLU A 11 4.69 11.11 -17.05
C GLU A 11 6.05 10.86 -16.37
N GLU A 12 7.05 11.69 -16.69
CA GLU A 12 8.43 11.64 -16.14
C GLU A 12 8.49 11.77 -14.60
N ASP A 13 7.57 12.55 -14.01
CA ASP A 13 7.54 12.82 -12.56
C ASP A 13 6.41 12.09 -11.82
N ARG A 14 5.46 11.50 -12.56
CA ARG A 14 4.29 10.81 -12.00
C ARG A 14 4.67 9.62 -11.12
N ALA A 15 5.71 8.88 -11.49
CA ALA A 15 6.22 7.75 -10.71
C ALA A 15 6.76 8.23 -9.34
N LYS A 16 7.55 9.31 -9.32
CA LYS A 16 8.08 9.91 -8.07
C LYS A 16 6.96 10.40 -7.17
N ALA A 17 5.99 11.13 -7.74
CA ALA A 17 4.85 11.65 -6.99
C ALA A 17 4.00 10.52 -6.39
N THR A 18 3.77 9.45 -7.15
CA THR A 18 3.03 8.27 -6.69
C THR A 18 3.79 7.53 -5.59
N SER A 19 5.11 7.34 -5.74
CA SER A 19 5.96 6.72 -4.73
C SER A 19 5.95 7.50 -3.40
N ASN A 20 6.13 8.82 -3.46
CA ASN A 20 6.08 9.70 -2.27
C ASN A 20 4.71 9.63 -1.59
N PHE A 21 3.62 9.59 -2.36
CA PHE A 21 2.28 9.44 -1.79
C PHE A 21 2.09 8.08 -1.11
N MET A 22 2.52 7.00 -1.75
CA MET A 22 2.39 5.66 -1.19
C MET A 22 3.24 5.50 0.07
N ALA A 23 4.41 6.16 0.15
CA ALA A 23 5.23 6.23 1.36
C ALA A 23 4.51 6.91 2.55
N ALA A 24 3.47 7.71 2.32
CA ALA A 24 2.65 8.26 3.39
C ALA A 24 1.93 7.17 4.21
N ILE A 25 1.67 5.99 3.63
CA ILE A 25 1.03 4.86 4.32
C ILE A 25 1.91 4.35 5.47
N PRO A 26 3.16 3.89 5.26
CA PRO A 26 3.99 3.47 6.37
C PRO A 26 4.39 4.65 7.28
N VAL A 27 4.57 5.87 6.76
CA VAL A 27 4.85 7.05 7.61
C VAL A 27 3.71 7.31 8.60
N SER A 28 2.45 7.21 8.17
CA SER A 28 1.31 7.40 9.06
C SER A 28 1.26 6.32 10.14
N LEU A 29 1.66 5.08 9.84
CA LEU A 29 1.74 3.99 10.81
C LEU A 29 2.92 4.14 11.78
N VAL A 30 4.07 4.65 11.32
CA VAL A 30 5.24 4.95 12.17
C VAL A 30 4.91 6.03 13.19
N ILE A 31 4.16 7.06 12.80
CA ILE A 31 3.77 8.16 13.70
C ILE A 31 2.54 7.76 14.52
N GLY A 32 1.57 7.12 13.88
CA GLY A 32 0.31 6.73 14.49
C GLY A 32 0.47 5.66 15.56
N SER A 33 1.38 4.69 15.40
CA SER A 33 1.54 3.60 16.37
C SER A 33 1.98 4.09 17.77
N PRO A 34 3.01 4.94 17.93
CA PRO A 34 3.38 5.52 19.23
C PRO A 34 2.31 6.45 19.79
N VAL A 35 1.68 7.27 18.95
CA VAL A 35 0.61 8.20 19.35
C VAL A 35 -0.59 7.40 19.90
N ALA A 36 -0.99 6.34 19.19
CA ALA A 36 -2.06 5.44 19.58
C ALA A 36 -1.78 4.65 20.88
N GLY A 37 -0.51 4.34 21.15
CA GLY A 37 -0.10 3.71 22.42
C GLY A 37 0.01 4.68 23.60
N TRP A 38 0.38 5.94 23.34
CA TRP A 38 0.63 6.94 24.38
C TRP A 38 -0.65 7.62 24.88
N ILE A 39 -1.57 8.01 23.97
CA ILE A 39 -2.77 8.77 24.32
C ILE A 39 -3.67 8.03 25.33
N PRO A 40 -4.00 6.73 25.15
CA PRO A 40 -4.90 6.01 26.08
C PRO A 40 -4.34 5.88 27.49
N SER A 41 -3.03 5.99 27.67
CA SER A 41 -2.38 5.92 28.98
C SER A 41 -2.55 7.18 29.84
N HIS A 42 -3.14 8.25 29.29
CA HIS A 42 -3.33 9.53 29.98
C HIS A 42 -4.81 9.89 30.11
N ASN A 43 -5.27 10.05 31.35
CA ASN A 43 -6.61 10.55 31.64
C ASN A 43 -6.54 12.06 31.90
N TRP A 44 -6.78 12.87 30.88
CA TRP A 44 -6.87 14.32 31.02
C TRP A 44 -8.31 14.78 31.25
N PHE A 45 -8.48 15.78 32.13
CA PHE A 45 -9.76 16.45 32.36
C PHE A 45 -10.93 15.51 32.73
N ALA A 46 -10.66 14.46 33.50
CA ALA A 46 -11.64 13.43 33.89
C ALA A 46 -12.32 12.71 32.69
N ILE A 47 -11.69 12.75 31.51
CA ILE A 47 -12.10 12.01 30.32
C ILE A 47 -11.16 10.80 30.19
N GLU A 48 -11.75 9.64 29.92
CA GLU A 48 -11.01 8.40 29.67
C GLU A 48 -10.06 8.54 28.47
N GLY A 49 -8.81 8.11 28.61
CA GLY A 49 -7.74 8.29 27.63
C GLY A 49 -8.07 7.84 26.21
N TRP A 50 -8.86 6.78 26.04
CA TRP A 50 -9.23 6.30 24.70
C TRP A 50 -10.10 7.30 23.92
N ARG A 51 -10.86 8.17 24.59
CA ARG A 51 -11.68 9.20 23.94
C ARG A 51 -10.81 10.30 23.35
N TRP A 52 -9.65 10.55 23.96
CA TRP A 52 -8.67 11.50 23.45
C TRP A 52 -8.04 11.05 22.13
N LEU A 53 -8.02 9.74 21.82
CA LEU A 53 -7.60 9.28 20.48
C LEU A 53 -8.49 9.89 19.39
N PHE A 54 -9.81 9.79 19.57
CA PHE A 54 -10.77 10.33 18.60
C PHE A 54 -10.68 11.85 18.47
N LEU A 55 -10.40 12.57 19.56
CA LEU A 55 -10.26 14.03 19.53
C LEU A 55 -8.93 14.45 18.89
N LEU A 56 -7.81 13.88 19.35
CA LEU A 56 -6.47 14.29 18.93
C LEU A 56 -6.09 13.79 17.54
N GLU A 57 -6.61 12.65 17.08
CA GLU A 57 -6.41 12.20 15.70
C GLU A 57 -7.52 12.74 14.77
N GLY A 58 -8.76 12.77 15.25
CA GLY A 58 -9.92 13.16 14.43
C GLY A 58 -9.99 14.65 14.13
N VAL A 59 -9.74 15.53 15.11
CA VAL A 59 -9.83 16.99 14.90
C VAL A 59 -8.82 17.49 13.85
N PRO A 60 -7.52 17.14 13.92
CA PRO A 60 -6.57 17.51 12.87
C PRO A 60 -6.95 16.96 11.49
N ALA A 61 -7.48 15.74 11.42
CA ALA A 61 -7.94 15.17 10.15
C ALA A 61 -9.13 15.96 9.56
N VAL A 62 -10.09 16.36 10.38
CA VAL A 62 -11.21 17.22 9.95
C VAL A 62 -10.72 18.59 9.51
N LEU A 63 -9.83 19.23 10.27
CA LEU A 63 -9.24 20.52 9.90
C LEU A 63 -8.49 20.43 8.57
N LEU A 64 -7.66 19.41 8.39
CA LEU A 64 -6.97 19.16 7.13
C LEU A 64 -7.94 18.87 5.97
N GLY A 65 -9.06 18.19 6.24
CA GLY A 65 -10.13 17.98 5.26
C GLY A 65 -10.78 19.30 4.82
N VAL A 66 -11.04 20.22 5.75
CA VAL A 66 -11.55 21.57 5.45
C VAL A 66 -10.52 22.37 4.67
N VAL A 67 -9.25 22.33 5.06
CA VAL A 67 -8.16 22.99 4.31
C VAL A 67 -8.05 22.42 2.90
N ALA A 68 -8.07 21.10 2.75
CA ALA A 68 -8.05 20.45 1.44
C ALA A 68 -9.25 20.86 0.58
N PHE A 69 -10.44 21.00 1.15
CA PHE A 69 -11.62 21.49 0.41
C PHE A 69 -11.42 22.88 -0.19
N PHE A 70 -10.71 23.79 0.50
CA PHE A 70 -10.47 25.14 0.00
C PHE A 70 -9.21 25.29 -0.87
N PHE A 71 -8.20 24.45 -0.68
CA PHE A 71 -6.89 24.59 -1.33
C PHE A 71 -6.59 23.54 -2.41
N LEU A 72 -7.22 22.36 -2.36
CA LEU A 72 -7.00 21.29 -3.33
C LEU A 72 -7.83 21.55 -4.59
N THR A 73 -7.20 22.15 -5.60
CA THR A 73 -7.83 22.42 -6.90
C THR A 73 -7.70 21.23 -7.85
N ASP A 74 -8.72 20.95 -8.67
CA ASP A 74 -8.71 19.78 -9.55
C ASP A 74 -7.69 19.85 -10.69
N GLN A 75 -7.34 21.06 -11.15
CA GLN A 75 -6.40 21.27 -12.26
C GLN A 75 -5.43 22.41 -11.98
N PRO A 76 -4.19 22.35 -12.52
CA PRO A 76 -3.20 23.43 -12.38
C PRO A 76 -3.70 24.79 -12.89
N GLY A 77 -4.61 24.78 -13.87
CA GLY A 77 -5.25 25.97 -14.42
C GLY A 77 -6.11 26.76 -13.42
N GLN A 78 -6.67 26.07 -12.41
CA GLN A 78 -7.56 26.65 -11.40
C GLN A 78 -6.82 27.04 -10.11
N ALA A 79 -5.56 26.62 -9.99
CA ALA A 79 -4.77 26.71 -8.77
C ALA A 79 -4.29 28.13 -8.49
N ARG A 80 -4.86 28.79 -7.47
CA ARG A 80 -4.52 30.19 -7.12
C ARG A 80 -3.10 30.37 -6.54
N TRP A 81 -2.48 29.30 -6.08
CA TRP A 81 -1.14 29.28 -5.50
C TRP A 81 -0.02 29.09 -6.53
N LEU A 82 -0.35 28.72 -7.77
CA LEU A 82 0.60 28.62 -8.88
C LEU A 82 0.82 29.99 -9.51
N THR A 83 2.08 30.35 -9.75
CA THR A 83 2.42 31.55 -10.54
C THR A 83 1.99 31.36 -12.00
N ALA A 84 1.75 32.47 -12.71
CA ALA A 84 1.35 32.43 -14.11
C ALA A 84 2.37 31.69 -14.99
N GLU A 85 3.67 31.86 -14.73
CA GLU A 85 4.77 31.20 -15.44
C GLU A 85 4.73 29.68 -15.26
N GLN A 86 4.57 29.21 -14.01
CA GLN A 86 4.48 27.76 -13.71
C GLN A 86 3.25 27.12 -14.36
N ARG A 87 2.11 27.82 -14.35
CA ARG A 87 0.88 27.35 -15.00
C ARG A 87 1.04 27.24 -16.52
N GLN A 88 1.64 28.26 -17.15
CA GLN A 88 1.90 28.26 -18.59
C GLN A 88 2.93 27.20 -19.00
N TRP A 89 3.83 26.81 -18.12
CA TRP A 89 4.77 25.72 -18.38
C TRP A 89 4.10 24.34 -18.31
N ILE A 90 3.25 24.08 -17.30
CA ILE A 90 2.73 22.74 -17.05
C ILE A 90 1.48 22.38 -17.87
N SER A 91 0.59 23.35 -18.10
CA SER A 91 -0.66 23.13 -18.84
C SER A 91 -0.46 22.53 -20.24
N PRO A 92 0.41 23.08 -21.12
CA PRO A 92 0.58 22.52 -22.46
C PRO A 92 1.23 21.13 -22.45
N LYS A 93 2.13 20.84 -21.50
CA LYS A 93 2.73 19.50 -21.37
C LYS A 93 1.69 18.45 -20.99
N LEU A 94 0.84 18.77 -20.00
CA LEU A 94 -0.25 17.88 -19.58
C LEU A 94 -1.29 17.68 -20.68
N GLU A 95 -1.54 18.69 -21.53
CA GLU A 95 -2.44 18.53 -22.67
C GLU A 95 -1.89 17.64 -23.77
N GLN A 96 -0.57 17.67 -24.02
CA GLN A 96 0.10 16.77 -24.97
C GLN A 96 0.07 15.31 -24.52
N GLU A 97 0.08 15.05 -23.20
CA GLU A 97 -0.03 13.71 -22.62
C GLU A 97 -1.48 13.19 -22.51
N LYS A 98 -2.50 14.00 -22.81
CA LYS A 98 -3.89 13.50 -22.77
C LYS A 98 -4.07 12.43 -23.84
N PRO A 99 -4.65 11.26 -23.50
CA PRO A 99 -4.85 10.20 -24.47
C PRO A 99 -5.73 10.65 -25.63
N LEU A 100 -5.22 10.44 -26.85
CA LEU A 100 -5.89 10.79 -28.12
C LEU A 100 -7.20 10.00 -28.35
N SER A 101 -7.44 8.93 -27.59
CA SER A 101 -8.63 8.07 -27.71
C SER A 101 -9.37 7.98 -26.37
N ARG A 102 -10.70 8.18 -26.42
CA ARG A 102 -11.63 7.96 -25.29
C ARG A 102 -12.25 6.56 -25.28
N GLN A 103 -11.81 5.63 -26.13
CA GLN A 103 -12.33 4.26 -26.10
C GLN A 103 -11.84 3.55 -24.83
N SER A 104 -12.67 3.61 -23.78
CA SER A 104 -12.48 2.86 -22.54
C SER A 104 -13.17 1.50 -22.63
N ILE A 105 -12.51 0.46 -22.15
CA ILE A 105 -13.17 -0.82 -21.85
C ILE A 105 -14.32 -0.58 -20.86
N THR A 106 -15.43 -1.28 -21.07
CA THR A 106 -16.52 -1.25 -20.09
C THR A 106 -16.13 -2.01 -18.83
N ILE A 107 -16.77 -1.70 -17.71
CA ILE A 107 -16.57 -2.42 -16.44
C ILE A 107 -16.74 -3.93 -16.66
N GLY A 108 -17.78 -4.35 -17.38
CA GLY A 108 -18.02 -5.77 -17.70
C GLY A 108 -16.89 -6.43 -18.50
N GLN A 109 -16.19 -5.68 -19.37
CA GLN A 109 -15.00 -6.18 -20.06
C GLN A 109 -13.79 -6.28 -19.13
N ALA A 110 -13.63 -5.35 -18.19
CA ALA A 110 -12.58 -5.43 -17.17
C ALA A 110 -12.73 -6.69 -16.30
N PHE A 111 -13.95 -7.02 -15.88
CA PHE A 111 -14.26 -8.26 -15.13
C PHE A 111 -14.05 -9.55 -15.93
N ARG A 112 -13.99 -9.49 -17.26
CA ARG A 112 -13.70 -10.65 -18.13
C ARG A 112 -12.22 -10.72 -18.55
N SER A 113 -11.44 -9.67 -18.29
CA SER A 113 -10.03 -9.64 -18.65
C SER A 113 -9.21 -10.50 -17.71
N ARG A 114 -8.60 -11.55 -18.25
CA ARG A 114 -7.70 -12.45 -17.49
C ARG A 114 -6.56 -11.67 -16.81
N THR A 115 -6.03 -10.64 -17.46
CA THR A 115 -4.96 -9.81 -16.90
C THR A 115 -5.46 -8.98 -15.71
N VAL A 116 -6.65 -8.37 -15.82
CA VAL A 116 -7.24 -7.57 -14.73
C VAL A 116 -7.56 -8.46 -13.53
N LEU A 117 -8.15 -9.64 -13.77
CA LEU A 117 -8.43 -10.59 -12.70
C LEU A 117 -7.17 -11.12 -12.02
N LEU A 118 -6.10 -11.39 -12.78
CA LEU A 118 -4.83 -11.82 -12.21
C LEU A 118 -4.22 -10.74 -11.32
N LEU A 119 -4.17 -9.49 -11.80
CA LEU A 119 -3.67 -8.35 -11.03
C LEU A 119 -4.57 -8.06 -9.81
N ALA A 120 -5.89 -8.17 -9.96
CA ALA A 120 -6.83 -8.06 -8.85
C ALA A 120 -6.59 -9.12 -7.78
N THR A 121 -6.33 -10.37 -8.16
CA THR A 121 -5.97 -11.45 -7.21
C THR A 121 -4.65 -11.16 -6.50
N ALA A 122 -3.63 -10.70 -7.22
CA ALA A 122 -2.35 -10.34 -6.60
C ALA A 122 -2.50 -9.17 -5.59
N ALA A 123 -3.25 -8.13 -5.96
CA ALA A 123 -3.58 -7.02 -5.07
C ALA A 123 -4.43 -7.48 -3.86
N PHE A 124 -5.41 -8.35 -4.09
CA PHE A 124 -6.24 -8.93 -3.04
C PHE A 124 -5.38 -9.68 -2.01
N VAL A 125 -4.46 -10.54 -2.45
CA VAL A 125 -3.57 -11.28 -1.56
C VAL A 125 -2.72 -10.32 -0.73
N GLN A 126 -2.13 -9.30 -1.36
CA GLN A 126 -1.36 -8.30 -0.61
C GLN A 126 -2.22 -7.54 0.40
N TYR A 127 -3.43 -7.12 0.02
CA TYR A 127 -4.32 -6.37 0.93
C TYR A 127 -4.80 -7.26 2.07
N PHE A 128 -5.07 -8.54 1.80
CA PHE A 128 -5.41 -9.54 2.81
C PHE A 128 -4.32 -9.61 3.88
N ILE A 129 -3.04 -9.67 3.46
CA ILE A 129 -1.89 -9.70 4.37
C ILE A 129 -1.73 -8.36 5.09
N GLY A 130 -1.66 -7.26 4.32
CA GLY A 130 -1.39 -5.92 4.85
C GLY A 130 -2.41 -5.48 5.89
N TYR A 131 -3.71 -5.61 5.60
CA TYR A 131 -4.77 -5.24 6.56
C TYR A 131 -4.78 -6.16 7.78
N SER A 132 -4.55 -7.47 7.60
CA SER A 132 -4.45 -8.39 8.75
C SER A 132 -3.31 -8.02 9.67
N VAL A 133 -2.14 -7.71 9.11
CA VAL A 133 -0.96 -7.30 9.89
C VAL A 133 -1.24 -5.97 10.60
N ILE A 134 -1.76 -4.95 9.90
CA ILE A 134 -2.09 -3.66 10.54
C ILE A 134 -3.05 -3.84 11.72
N PHE A 135 -4.09 -4.66 11.56
CA PHE A 135 -5.09 -4.87 12.58
C PHE A 135 -4.59 -5.69 13.77
N TRP A 136 -3.84 -6.77 13.51
CA TRP A 136 -3.46 -7.74 14.54
C TRP A 136 -2.09 -7.46 15.17
N LEU A 137 -1.20 -6.70 14.53
CA LEU A 137 0.15 -6.44 15.02
C LEU A 137 0.20 -5.91 16.46
N PRO A 138 -0.60 -4.89 16.86
CA PRO A 138 -0.59 -4.41 18.24
C PRO A 138 -1.02 -5.49 19.24
N THR A 139 -2.02 -6.29 18.88
CA THR A 139 -2.56 -7.37 19.72
C THR A 139 -1.56 -8.52 19.87
N ILE A 140 -0.88 -8.90 18.80
CA ILE A 140 0.18 -9.91 18.81
C ILE A 140 1.30 -9.45 19.74
N LEU A 141 1.74 -8.20 19.57
CA LEU A 141 2.82 -7.63 20.35
C LEU A 141 2.44 -7.60 21.83
N LYS A 142 1.24 -7.09 22.18
CA LYS A 142 0.78 -7.03 23.57
C LYS A 142 0.70 -8.42 24.23
N ASN A 143 0.11 -9.40 23.54
CA ASN A 143 -0.11 -10.74 24.10
C ASN A 143 1.16 -11.57 24.24
N GLN A 144 2.12 -11.43 23.32
CA GLN A 144 3.35 -12.23 23.34
C GLN A 144 4.46 -11.62 24.20
N SER A 145 4.47 -10.30 24.38
CA SER A 145 5.60 -9.60 25.03
C SER A 145 5.34 -9.11 26.45
N GLY A 146 4.06 -8.99 26.87
CA GLY A 146 3.68 -8.38 28.14
C GLY A 146 3.91 -6.86 28.19
N PHE A 147 4.13 -6.21 27.04
CA PHE A 147 4.35 -4.77 26.96
C PHE A 147 3.15 -3.94 27.41
N SER A 148 3.44 -2.81 28.06
CA SER A 148 2.47 -1.75 28.32
C SER A 148 1.99 -1.10 27.01
N ASP A 149 0.84 -0.41 27.03
CA ASP A 149 0.28 0.23 25.84
C ASP A 149 1.25 1.20 25.13
N PRO A 150 2.01 2.06 25.84
CA PRO A 150 3.01 2.91 25.20
C PRO A 150 4.16 2.11 24.57
N GLN A 151 4.57 1.00 25.19
CA GLN A 151 5.59 0.12 24.62
C GLN A 151 5.09 -0.59 23.37
N VAL A 152 3.84 -1.07 23.36
CA VAL A 152 3.22 -1.66 22.17
C VAL A 152 3.19 -0.64 21.02
N GLY A 153 2.88 0.62 21.29
CA GLY A 153 2.95 1.69 20.30
C GLY A 153 4.37 1.96 19.79
N LEU A 154 5.36 2.05 20.68
CA LEU A 154 6.74 2.33 20.31
C LEU A 154 7.39 1.18 19.51
N PHE A 155 7.28 -0.06 20.03
CA PHE A 155 7.83 -1.24 19.37
C PHE A 155 7.01 -1.65 18.15
N GLY A 156 5.70 -1.35 18.13
CA GLY A 156 4.83 -1.54 16.97
C GLY A 156 5.17 -0.62 15.80
N ALA A 157 5.78 0.54 16.05
CA ALA A 157 6.27 1.44 15.02
C ALA A 157 7.49 0.88 14.25
N MET A 158 8.35 0.09 14.91
CA MET A 158 9.62 -0.39 14.33
C MET A 158 9.41 -1.22 13.04
N PRO A 159 8.48 -2.20 12.99
CA PRO A 159 8.15 -2.88 11.75
C PRO A 159 7.75 -1.96 10.60
N TYR A 160 7.01 -0.89 10.88
CA TYR A 160 6.60 0.07 9.86
C TYR A 160 7.73 0.97 9.37
N VAL A 161 8.73 1.27 10.22
CA VAL A 161 9.96 1.95 9.80
C VAL A 161 10.72 1.08 8.79
N VAL A 162 10.87 -0.22 9.09
CA VAL A 162 11.51 -1.16 8.16
C VAL A 162 10.71 -1.27 6.86
N ALA A 163 9.38 -1.32 6.95
CA ALA A 163 8.50 -1.32 5.79
C ALA A 163 8.65 -0.07 4.92
N LEU A 164 8.77 1.11 5.52
CA LEU A 164 9.00 2.38 4.81
C LEU A 164 10.29 2.32 3.99
N PHE A 165 11.41 1.95 4.62
CA PHE A 165 12.70 1.87 3.91
C PHE A 165 12.68 0.77 2.84
N ALA A 166 12.11 -0.40 3.13
CA ALA A 166 11.95 -1.47 2.17
C ALA A 166 11.12 -1.01 0.96
N MET A 167 10.05 -0.26 1.19
CA MET A 167 9.18 0.26 0.14
C MET A 167 9.88 1.27 -0.77
N LEU A 168 10.60 2.23 -0.19
CA LEU A 168 11.36 3.22 -0.95
C LEU A 168 12.48 2.57 -1.76
N PHE A 169 13.24 1.67 -1.12
CA PHE A 169 14.35 0.97 -1.77
C PHE A 169 13.86 0.05 -2.89
N ASN A 170 12.82 -0.75 -2.63
CA ASN A 170 12.29 -1.71 -3.61
C ASN A 170 11.65 -1.00 -4.81
N GLY A 171 10.94 0.11 -4.59
CA GLY A 171 10.40 0.93 -5.68
C GLY A 171 11.52 1.50 -6.56
N TRP A 172 12.51 2.17 -5.95
CA TRP A 172 13.66 2.72 -6.68
C TRP A 172 14.46 1.66 -7.43
N HIS A 173 14.76 0.53 -6.78
CA HIS A 173 15.54 -0.54 -7.38
C HIS A 173 14.76 -1.24 -8.51
N SER A 174 13.44 -1.40 -8.35
CA SER A 174 12.56 -1.93 -9.39
C SER A 174 12.55 -1.05 -10.63
N ASP A 175 12.49 0.27 -10.47
CA ASP A 175 12.51 1.20 -11.60
C ASP A 175 13.86 1.19 -12.32
N LYS A 176 14.96 1.05 -11.58
CA LYS A 176 16.32 0.95 -12.15
C LYS A 176 16.58 -0.37 -12.86
N ALA A 177 16.12 -1.49 -12.29
CA ALA A 177 16.35 -2.83 -12.83
C ALA A 177 15.35 -3.22 -13.93
N GLY A 178 14.15 -2.63 -13.94
CA GLY A 178 13.05 -3.00 -14.84
C GLY A 178 12.41 -4.36 -14.53
N GLU A 179 12.94 -5.11 -13.55
CA GLU A 179 12.49 -6.47 -13.21
C GLU A 179 11.32 -6.49 -12.21
N ARG A 180 10.18 -5.90 -12.58
CA ARG A 180 9.03 -5.72 -11.67
C ARG A 180 8.51 -7.01 -11.01
N ARG A 181 8.64 -8.15 -11.68
CA ARG A 181 8.22 -9.47 -11.18
C ARG A 181 8.94 -9.87 -9.89
N TRP A 182 10.27 -9.80 -9.90
CA TRP A 182 11.09 -10.17 -8.74
C TRP A 182 10.89 -9.18 -7.60
N HIS A 183 10.80 -7.90 -7.92
CA HIS A 183 10.57 -6.84 -6.93
C HIS A 183 9.17 -6.91 -6.30
N ALA A 184 8.18 -7.47 -6.99
CA ALA A 184 6.87 -7.75 -6.40
C ALA A 184 6.88 -9.07 -5.60
N ALA A 185 7.55 -10.11 -6.09
CA ALA A 185 7.58 -11.41 -5.43
C ALA A 185 8.43 -11.44 -4.15
N ALA A 186 9.63 -10.84 -4.16
CA ALA A 186 10.58 -10.93 -3.06
C ALA A 186 10.02 -10.42 -1.72
N PRO A 187 9.35 -9.25 -1.63
CA PRO A 187 8.75 -8.79 -0.38
C PRO A 187 7.72 -9.79 0.22
N LEU A 188 6.91 -10.41 -0.64
CA LEU A 188 5.92 -11.41 -0.23
C LEU A 188 6.59 -12.70 0.26
N LEU A 189 7.68 -13.13 -0.38
CA LEU A 189 8.45 -14.31 0.05
C LEU A 189 9.20 -14.06 1.37
N ILE A 190 9.74 -12.86 1.57
CA ILE A 190 10.35 -12.44 2.84
C ILE A 190 9.30 -12.45 3.95
N ALA A 191 8.11 -11.91 3.70
CA ALA A 191 7.01 -11.94 4.68
C ALA A 191 6.54 -13.37 4.98
N ALA A 192 6.47 -14.25 3.99
CA ALA A 192 6.15 -15.66 4.19
C ALA A 192 7.20 -16.36 5.09
N THR A 193 8.48 -16.07 4.86
CA THR A 193 9.59 -16.57 5.69
C THR A 193 9.49 -16.05 7.12
N GLY A 194 9.20 -14.75 7.29
CA GLY A 194 8.98 -14.14 8.60
C GLY A 194 7.83 -14.79 9.37
N LEU A 195 6.71 -15.07 8.69
CA LEU A 195 5.56 -15.79 9.28
C LEU A 195 5.91 -17.23 9.65
N LEU A 196 6.64 -17.95 8.79
CA LEU A 196 7.07 -19.33 9.08
C LEU A 196 7.97 -19.36 10.32
N CYS A 197 8.97 -18.47 10.39
CA CYS A 197 9.84 -18.35 11.54
C CYS A 197 9.08 -17.97 12.81
N LEU A 198 8.06 -17.11 12.72
CA LEU A 198 7.22 -16.71 13.85
C LEU A 198 6.37 -17.86 14.39
N ILE A 199 6.00 -18.81 13.53
CA ILE A 199 5.27 -20.02 13.94
C ILE A 199 6.21 -21.05 14.54
N SER A 200 7.40 -21.24 13.95
CA SER A 200 8.27 -22.38 14.25
C SER A 200 9.29 -22.14 15.36
N LEU A 201 9.62 -20.88 15.68
CA LEU A 201 10.68 -20.54 16.63
C LEU A 201 10.11 -20.00 17.95
N PRO A 202 10.67 -20.41 19.10
CA PRO A 202 10.42 -19.72 20.37
C PRO A 202 10.81 -18.24 20.22
N SER A 203 9.86 -17.37 20.50
CA SER A 203 10.01 -15.94 20.21
C SER A 203 10.30 -15.16 21.48
N SER A 204 11.49 -14.57 21.58
CA SER A 204 11.74 -13.48 22.53
C SER A 204 11.06 -12.20 22.03
N ASN A 205 10.92 -11.19 22.90
CA ASN A 205 10.32 -9.90 22.50
C ASN A 205 11.08 -9.25 21.33
N VAL A 206 12.41 -9.33 21.34
CA VAL A 206 13.26 -8.82 20.26
C VAL A 206 13.03 -9.61 18.96
N MET A 207 13.00 -10.94 19.05
CA MET A 207 12.75 -11.79 17.88
C MET A 207 11.37 -11.51 17.28
N THR A 208 10.35 -11.32 18.11
CA THR A 208 8.98 -11.00 17.67
C THR A 208 8.96 -9.71 16.86
N VAL A 209 9.60 -8.64 17.33
CA VAL A 209 9.67 -7.36 16.61
C VAL A 209 10.43 -7.51 15.29
N LEU A 210 11.54 -8.27 15.27
CA LEU A 210 12.30 -8.52 14.04
C LEU A 210 11.49 -9.31 13.00
N LEU A 211 10.80 -10.35 13.42
CA LEU A 211 9.95 -11.15 12.54
C LEU A 211 8.75 -10.35 12.04
N LEU A 212 8.10 -9.57 12.89
CA LEU A 212 7.04 -8.63 12.46
C LEU A 212 7.56 -7.59 11.47
N SER A 213 8.81 -7.16 11.60
CA SER A 213 9.47 -6.26 10.64
C SER A 213 9.65 -6.93 9.28
N MET A 214 10.08 -8.19 9.24
CA MET A 214 10.15 -8.98 8.00
C MET A 214 8.78 -9.12 7.34
N ILE A 215 7.73 -9.32 8.13
CA ILE A 215 6.35 -9.44 7.65
C ILE A 215 5.88 -8.11 7.04
N CYS A 216 6.15 -6.99 7.70
CA CYS A 216 5.76 -5.67 7.21
C CYS A 216 6.50 -5.25 5.93
N MET A 217 7.64 -5.89 5.58
CA MET A 217 8.28 -5.68 4.28
C MET A 217 7.37 -6.01 3.10
N ALA A 218 6.31 -6.82 3.28
CA ALA A 218 5.29 -7.04 2.26
C ALA A 218 4.72 -5.71 1.69
N MET A 219 4.68 -4.62 2.46
CA MET A 219 4.25 -3.30 1.98
C MET A 219 5.09 -2.78 0.80
N ALA A 220 6.34 -3.22 0.67
CA ALA A 220 7.22 -2.89 -0.45
C ALA A 220 6.74 -3.43 -1.81
N PHE A 221 5.75 -4.33 -1.80
CA PHE A 221 5.03 -4.76 -3.00
C PHE A 221 4.26 -3.61 -3.68
N LEU A 222 3.67 -2.70 -2.90
CA LEU A 222 2.71 -1.70 -3.39
C LEU A 222 3.23 -0.79 -4.51
N PRO A 223 4.40 -0.12 -4.39
CA PRO A 223 4.85 0.81 -5.42
C PRO A 223 5.18 0.07 -6.73
N VAL A 224 5.78 -1.11 -6.63
CA VAL A 224 6.12 -1.96 -7.78
C VAL A 224 4.87 -2.48 -8.46
N PHE A 225 3.90 -2.98 -7.68
CA PHE A 225 2.66 -3.52 -8.20
C PHE A 225 1.87 -2.44 -8.92
N TRP A 226 1.70 -1.25 -8.35
CA TRP A 226 0.89 -0.20 -8.97
C TRP A 226 1.52 0.40 -10.23
N ALA A 227 2.81 0.22 -10.46
CA ALA A 227 3.44 0.53 -11.74
C ALA A 227 3.05 -0.45 -12.87
N ILE A 228 2.71 -1.71 -12.54
CA ILE A 228 2.41 -2.74 -13.55
C ILE A 228 1.11 -2.47 -14.32
N PRO A 229 -0.06 -2.23 -13.67
CA PRO A 229 -1.29 -1.91 -14.39
C PRO A 229 -1.15 -0.68 -15.27
N THR A 230 -0.44 0.35 -14.81
CA THR A 230 -0.28 1.60 -15.56
C THR A 230 0.57 1.44 -16.81
N GLU A 231 1.50 0.47 -16.83
CA GLU A 231 2.33 0.19 -18.01
C GLU A 231 1.66 -0.76 -19.02
N ILE A 232 0.90 -1.74 -18.53
CA ILE A 232 0.29 -2.77 -19.38
C ILE A 232 -0.98 -2.23 -20.05
N LEU A 233 -1.71 -1.33 -19.39
CA LEU A 233 -3.01 -0.84 -19.84
C LEU A 233 -2.81 0.53 -20.51
N ARG A 234 -3.05 0.59 -21.83
CA ARG A 234 -3.07 1.86 -22.59
C ARG A 234 -4.01 2.87 -21.93
N ASP A 235 -3.61 4.15 -21.93
CA ASP A 235 -4.17 5.26 -21.13
C ASP A 235 -5.70 5.32 -21.00
N SER A 236 -6.46 5.03 -22.07
CA SER A 236 -7.93 5.09 -22.04
C SER A 236 -8.60 3.96 -21.25
N ASN A 237 -7.90 2.83 -21.07
CA ASN A 237 -8.39 1.62 -20.39
C ASN A 237 -7.81 1.45 -18.98
N ALA A 238 -6.72 2.15 -18.66
CA ALA A 238 -6.02 2.03 -17.40
C ALA A 238 -6.89 2.40 -16.19
N ALA A 239 -7.67 3.47 -16.29
CA ALA A 239 -8.49 3.95 -15.17
C ALA A 239 -9.56 2.94 -14.72
N VAL A 240 -10.32 2.36 -15.67
CA VAL A 240 -11.37 1.38 -15.36
C VAL A 240 -10.77 0.11 -14.77
N ALA A 241 -9.67 -0.38 -15.34
CA ALA A 241 -8.99 -1.57 -14.85
C ALA A 241 -8.36 -1.35 -13.47
N VAL A 242 -7.66 -0.24 -13.23
CA VAL A 242 -7.10 0.14 -11.92
C VAL A 242 -8.20 0.26 -10.87
N GLY A 243 -9.32 0.92 -11.21
CA GLY A 243 -10.48 1.02 -10.33
C GLY A 243 -11.08 -0.35 -10.00
N THR A 244 -11.22 -1.24 -10.99
CA THR A 244 -11.74 -2.61 -10.81
C THR A 244 -10.82 -3.45 -9.94
N ILE A 245 -9.50 -3.39 -10.18
CA ILE A 245 -8.46 -4.05 -9.37
C ILE A 245 -8.56 -3.59 -7.92
N ASN A 246 -8.59 -2.28 -7.68
CA ASN A 246 -8.64 -1.73 -6.34
C ASN A 246 -9.94 -2.10 -5.61
N ALA A 247 -11.08 -2.06 -6.30
CA ALA A 247 -12.37 -2.42 -5.72
C ALA A 247 -12.40 -3.89 -5.28
N LEU A 248 -11.93 -4.80 -6.14
CA LEU A 248 -11.82 -6.23 -5.82
C LEU A 248 -10.82 -6.47 -4.68
N ALA A 249 -9.65 -5.85 -4.73
CA ALA A 249 -8.63 -5.99 -3.70
C ALA A 249 -9.09 -5.46 -2.34
N SER A 250 -9.88 -4.39 -2.31
CA SER A 250 -10.37 -3.78 -1.06
C SER A 250 -11.28 -4.71 -0.25
N LEU A 251 -11.94 -5.70 -0.88
CA LEU A 251 -12.69 -6.75 -0.17
C LEU A 251 -11.79 -7.54 0.79
N ALA A 252 -10.50 -7.65 0.48
CA ALA A 252 -9.53 -8.31 1.34
C ALA A 252 -9.33 -7.58 2.68
N GLY A 253 -9.63 -6.27 2.76
CA GLY A 253 -9.56 -5.51 4.00
C GLY A 253 -10.56 -5.95 5.06
N PHE A 254 -11.67 -6.55 4.64
CA PHE A 254 -12.57 -7.26 5.56
C PHE A 254 -12.16 -8.74 5.70
N ALA A 255 -11.94 -9.43 4.58
CA ALA A 255 -11.71 -10.88 4.59
C ALA A 255 -10.46 -11.29 5.38
N GLY A 256 -9.36 -10.54 5.31
CA GLY A 256 -8.11 -10.82 6.00
C GLY A 256 -8.24 -10.79 7.52
N PRO A 257 -8.49 -9.61 8.11
CA PRO A 257 -8.65 -9.48 9.56
C PRO A 257 -9.73 -10.40 10.14
N TYR A 258 -10.86 -10.58 9.42
CA TYR A 258 -11.94 -11.47 9.82
C TYR A 258 -11.49 -12.93 9.84
N ALA A 259 -10.90 -13.45 8.76
CA ALA A 259 -10.43 -14.83 8.70
C ALA A 259 -9.37 -15.12 9.76
N PHE A 260 -8.43 -14.18 9.95
CA PHE A 260 -7.43 -14.27 11.01
C PHE A 260 -8.09 -14.33 12.41
N GLY A 261 -9.06 -13.44 12.67
CA GLY A 261 -9.79 -13.39 13.93
C GLY A 261 -10.61 -14.63 14.22
N TYR A 262 -11.35 -15.12 13.22
CA TYR A 262 -12.13 -16.35 13.30
C TYR A 262 -11.25 -17.55 13.70
N LEU A 263 -10.11 -17.72 13.00
CA LEU A 263 -9.17 -18.80 13.31
C LEU A 263 -8.54 -18.66 14.70
N ARG A 264 -8.26 -17.42 15.14
CA ARG A 264 -7.76 -17.15 16.48
C ARG A 264 -8.78 -17.56 17.55
N VAL A 265 -10.06 -17.25 17.36
CA VAL A 265 -11.12 -17.58 18.32
C VAL A 265 -11.32 -19.09 18.40
N GLU A 266 -11.42 -19.76 17.26
CA GLU A 266 -11.65 -21.21 17.18
C GLU A 266 -10.47 -22.04 17.73
N THR A 267 -9.23 -21.64 17.42
CA THR A 267 -8.04 -22.40 17.83
C THR A 267 -7.45 -21.94 19.16
N GLY A 268 -7.89 -20.79 19.68
CA GLY A 268 -7.30 -20.14 20.85
C GLY A 268 -5.86 -19.63 20.64
N SER A 269 -5.32 -19.69 19.41
CA SER A 269 -3.91 -19.40 19.11
C SER A 269 -3.76 -18.52 17.87
N PHE A 270 -2.68 -17.74 17.83
CA PHE A 270 -2.30 -16.95 16.65
C PHE A 270 -1.74 -17.80 15.50
N VAL A 271 -1.31 -19.04 15.79
CA VAL A 271 -0.63 -19.90 14.82
C VAL A 271 -1.46 -20.16 13.57
N ALA A 272 -2.76 -20.43 13.71
CA ALA A 272 -3.64 -20.69 12.57
C ALA A 272 -3.82 -19.44 11.70
N GLY A 273 -3.95 -18.26 12.31
CA GLY A 273 -3.98 -16.98 11.60
C GLY A 273 -2.68 -16.72 10.84
N PHE A 274 -1.52 -16.94 11.49
CA PHE A 274 -0.22 -16.81 10.85
C PHE A 274 -0.04 -17.77 9.68
N ALA A 275 -0.49 -19.02 9.81
CA ALA A 275 -0.40 -20.01 8.74
C ALA A 275 -1.17 -19.56 7.49
N VAL A 276 -2.39 -19.03 7.65
CA VAL A 276 -3.16 -18.50 6.51
C VAL A 276 -2.46 -17.32 5.84
N LEU A 277 -1.90 -16.40 6.62
CA LEU A 277 -1.12 -15.30 6.06
C LEU A 277 0.14 -15.80 5.35
N MET A 278 0.80 -16.82 5.90
CA MET A 278 2.03 -17.40 5.35
C MET A 278 1.75 -18.03 3.98
N PHE A 279 0.75 -18.90 3.90
CA PHE A 279 0.35 -19.53 2.64
C PHE A 279 -0.15 -18.51 1.63
N SER A 280 -0.88 -17.50 2.07
CA SER A 280 -1.32 -16.39 1.20
C SER A 280 -0.12 -15.61 0.64
N SER A 281 0.85 -15.28 1.49
CA SER A 281 2.06 -14.55 1.10
C SER A 281 2.92 -15.36 0.13
N LEU A 282 3.08 -16.66 0.39
CA LEU A 282 3.77 -17.58 -0.52
C LEU A 282 3.05 -17.68 -1.87
N ALA A 283 1.74 -17.87 -1.85
CA ALA A 283 0.93 -17.95 -3.07
C ALA A 283 0.98 -16.64 -3.88
N GLY A 284 0.95 -15.48 -3.22
CA GLY A 284 1.11 -14.18 -3.87
C GLY A 284 2.48 -13.99 -4.51
N GLY A 285 3.55 -14.38 -3.80
CA GLY A 285 4.91 -14.34 -4.34
C GLY A 285 5.05 -15.22 -5.58
N VAL A 286 4.55 -16.46 -5.52
CA VAL A 286 4.55 -17.39 -6.67
C VAL A 286 3.71 -16.86 -7.82
N LEU A 287 2.52 -16.31 -7.55
CA LEU A 287 1.65 -15.73 -8.57
C LEU A 287 2.37 -14.59 -9.34
N MET A 288 3.11 -13.74 -8.64
CA MET A 288 3.88 -12.67 -9.28
C MET A 288 5.01 -13.20 -10.16
N LEU A 289 5.69 -14.27 -9.74
CA LEU A 289 6.73 -14.93 -10.56
C LEU A 289 6.15 -15.59 -11.83
N LEU A 290 4.94 -16.13 -11.74
CA LEU A 290 4.25 -16.78 -12.87
C LEU A 290 3.61 -15.77 -13.84
N THR A 291 3.36 -14.54 -13.41
CA THR A 291 2.76 -13.49 -14.26
C THR A 291 3.71 -13.16 -15.40
N PRO A 292 3.31 -13.14 -16.70
CA PRO A 292 4.18 -12.82 -17.84
C PRO A 292 4.99 -11.53 -17.65
N ALA A 293 6.24 -11.49 -18.12
CA ALA A 293 7.06 -10.29 -18.00
C ALA A 293 6.37 -9.28 -18.88
N ALA A 294 6.12 -8.08 -18.36
CA ALA A 294 5.85 -6.97 -19.25
C ALA A 294 7.02 -6.95 -20.22
N GLN A 295 6.79 -7.40 -21.45
CA GLN A 295 7.80 -7.30 -22.50
C GLN A 295 8.11 -5.82 -22.57
N SER A 296 9.33 -5.44 -22.23
CA SER A 296 9.93 -4.21 -22.71
C SER A 296 9.92 -4.35 -24.24
N ARG A 297 8.79 -4.01 -24.88
CA ARG A 297 8.77 -3.77 -26.31
C ARG A 297 9.57 -2.50 -26.51
N GLY A 298 10.89 -2.70 -26.62
CA GLY A 298 11.79 -1.69 -27.11
C GLY A 298 11.21 -1.15 -28.40
N LEU A 299 11.20 0.17 -28.49
CA LEU A 299 11.05 0.95 -29.70
C LEU A 299 12.02 0.39 -30.77
N LYS A 300 11.60 -0.63 -31.52
CA LYS A 300 12.15 -0.88 -32.84
C LYS A 300 11.41 0.06 -33.77
N SER A 301 12.04 1.22 -33.96
CA SER A 301 11.96 2.11 -35.11
C SER A 301 11.21 1.49 -36.30
N VAL A 302 9.98 1.97 -36.53
CA VAL A 302 9.40 1.99 -37.87
C VAL A 302 10.05 3.16 -38.58
N THR A 303 11.23 2.92 -39.16
CA THR A 303 11.85 3.77 -40.18
C THR A 303 12.50 2.88 -41.22
N SER A 304 12.19 3.14 -42.49
CA SER A 304 12.61 2.47 -43.73
C SER A 304 12.02 1.07 -43.95
N SER A 305 11.33 0.75 -45.05
CA SER A 305 11.32 1.32 -46.40
C SER A 305 9.96 1.07 -47.06
#